data_AF-A0A1C6L889-F1
#
_entry.id   AF-A0A1C6L889-F1
#
_cell.length_a   1.000
_cell.length_b   1.000
_cell.length_c   1.000
_cell.angle_alpha   90.00
_cell.angle_beta   90.00
_cell.angle_gamma   90.00
#
_symmetry.space_group_name_H-M   'P 1'
#
loop_
_entity.id
_entity.type
_entity.pdbx_description
1 polymer ?
#
loop_
_entity_poly.entity_id
_entity_poly.type
_entity_poly.pdbx_seq_one_letter_code
_entity_poly.pdbx_strand_id
1 'polypeptide(L)'
;MALTTSRSISLSGQSIINGITVETYNASVSETNPESMYINQSTVNHEMRKANRAQCRKDRDEFEELAYSIQDEIISKVATAKED
;
A
#
# COMPACT_ATOMS: atom_id res chain seq x y z
N MET A 1 11.56 -11.48 31.15
CA MET A 1 11.38 -11.70 29.71
C MET A 1 10.52 -10.57 29.20
N ALA A 2 11.08 -9.65 28.42
CA ALA A 2 10.30 -8.59 27.80
C ALA A 2 9.73 -9.10 26.47
N LEU A 3 8.43 -8.95 26.27
CA LEU A 3 7.79 -9.21 24.97
C LEU A 3 8.11 -8.04 24.05
N THR A 4 8.80 -8.30 22.94
CA THR A 4 8.98 -7.31 21.89
C THR A 4 7.86 -7.49 20.87
N THR A 5 6.92 -6.54 20.82
CA THR A 5 5.84 -6.53 19.83
C THR A 5 6.23 -5.62 18.67
N SER A 6 6.25 -6.13 17.45
CA SER A 6 6.27 -5.32 16.23
C SER A 6 4.94 -5.47 15.52
N ARG A 7 4.40 -4.36 15.02
CA ARG A 7 3.17 -4.34 14.25
C ARG A 7 3.47 -3.78 12.87
N SER A 8 2.89 -4.43 11.87
CA SER A 8 3.00 -4.03 10.48
C SER A 8 1.61 -3.98 9.89
N ILE A 9 1.37 -3.01 9.03
CA ILE A 9 0.11 -2.85 8.31
C ILE A 9 0.38 -3.17 6.84
N SER A 10 -0.40 -4.12 6.31
CA SER A 10 -0.42 -4.45 4.90
C SER A 10 -1.73 -3.98 4.27
N LEU A 11 -1.61 -3.30 3.14
CA LEU A 11 -2.72 -2.84 2.30
C LEU A 11 -2.67 -3.60 0.99
N SER A 12 -3.79 -4.14 0.53
CA SER A 12 -3.90 -4.81 -0.77
C SER A 12 -5.00 -4.17 -1.60
N GLY A 13 -4.70 -3.94 -2.88
CA GLY A 13 -5.59 -3.30 -3.84
C GLY A 13 -5.66 -4.11 -5.13
N GLN A 14 -6.78 -4.01 -5.83
CA GLN A 14 -6.98 -4.68 -7.11
C GLN A 14 -7.64 -3.71 -8.09
N SER A 15 -7.03 -3.54 -9.26
CA SER A 15 -7.66 -2.84 -10.38
C SER A 15 -8.53 -3.84 -11.15
N ILE A 16 -9.85 -3.65 -11.09
CA ILE A 16 -10.83 -4.53 -11.74
C ILE A 16 -11.50 -3.75 -12.86
N ILE A 17 -11.37 -4.25 -14.09
CA ILE A 17 -11.97 -3.64 -15.28
C ILE A 17 -12.87 -4.68 -15.93
N ASN A 18 -14.15 -4.35 -16.10
CA ASN A 18 -15.17 -5.27 -16.62
C ASN A 18 -15.24 -6.61 -15.84
N GLY A 19 -15.01 -6.57 -14.52
CA GLY A 19 -15.02 -7.77 -13.67
C GLY A 19 -13.74 -8.62 -13.75
N ILE A 20 -12.73 -8.20 -14.51
CA ILE A 20 -11.44 -8.89 -14.64
C ILE A 20 -10.39 -8.11 -13.87
N THR A 21 -9.65 -8.80 -12.99
CA THR A 21 -8.49 -8.21 -12.32
C THR A 21 -7.37 -7.97 -13.34
N VAL A 22 -7.02 -6.70 -13.52
CA VAL A 22 -6.00 -6.25 -14.48
C VAL A 22 -4.66 -6.07 -13.76
N GLU A 23 -4.70 -5.46 -12.58
CA GLU A 23 -3.53 -5.21 -11.74
C GLU A 23 -3.84 -5.50 -10.28
N THR A 24 -2.79 -5.82 -9.55
CA THR A 24 -2.82 -6.02 -8.11
C THR A 24 -1.74 -5.16 -7.49
N TYR A 25 -2.06 -4.57 -6.34
CA TYR A 25 -1.20 -3.70 -5.58
C TYR A 25 -1.08 -4.24 -4.17
N ASN A 26 0.11 -4.19 -3.62
CA ASN A 26 0.37 -4.56 -2.24
C ASN A 26 1.29 -3.50 -1.64
N ALA A 27 0.90 -2.92 -0.53
CA ALA A 27 1.72 -2.05 0.28
C ALA A 27 1.91 -2.65 1.66
N SER A 28 3.08 -2.44 2.26
CA SER A 28 3.36 -2.85 3.63
C SER A 28 4.24 -1.81 4.31
N VAL A 29 3.88 -1.47 5.54
CA VAL A 29 4.60 -0.53 6.39
C VAL A 29 4.73 -1.13 7.80
N SER A 30 5.93 -1.01 8.38
CA SER A 30 6.23 -1.54 9.71
C SER A 30 6.30 -0.40 10.73
N GLU A 31 5.74 -0.57 11.91
CA GLU A 31 5.88 0.39 13.02
C GLU A 31 7.34 0.53 13.48
N THR A 32 8.17 -0.50 13.27
CA THR A 32 9.60 -0.45 13.62
C THR A 32 10.42 0.41 12.66
N ASN A 33 9.94 0.57 11.42
CA ASN A 33 10.60 1.40 10.41
C ASN A 33 9.54 2.07 9.53
N PRO A 34 8.77 3.01 10.08
CA PRO A 34 7.61 3.57 9.40
C PRO A 34 8.01 4.49 8.25
N GLU A 35 9.27 4.90 8.14
CA GLU A 35 9.83 5.61 6.98
C GLU A 35 10.02 4.70 5.76
N SER A 36 10.12 3.38 5.97
CA SER A 36 10.26 2.41 4.89
C SER A 36 8.91 1.78 4.57
N MET A 37 8.31 2.27 3.49
CA MET A 37 7.13 1.66 2.90
C MET A 37 7.52 0.79 1.70
N TYR A 38 7.03 -0.44 1.68
CA TYR A 38 7.15 -1.33 0.55
C TYR A 38 5.88 -1.26 -0.28
N ILE A 39 5.95 -0.82 -1.53
CA ILE A 39 4.85 -0.89 -2.49
C ILE A 39 5.26 -1.80 -3.64
N ASN A 40 4.38 -2.74 -3.98
CA ASN A 40 4.53 -3.64 -5.11
C ASN A 40 3.30 -3.55 -6.01
N GLN A 41 3.53 -3.46 -7.32
CA GLN A 41 2.51 -3.56 -8.35
C GLN A 41 2.78 -4.79 -9.21
N SER A 42 1.76 -5.61 -9.43
CA SER A 42 1.81 -6.78 -10.31
C SER A 42 0.70 -6.70 -11.35
N THR A 43 1.06 -6.83 -12.62
CA THR A 43 0.09 -6.85 -13.73
C THR A 43 -0.36 -8.27 -13.98
N VAL A 44 -1.66 -8.51 -13.90
CA VAL A 44 -2.27 -9.83 -14.16
C VAL A 44 -2.66 -9.94 -15.63
N ASN A 45 -3.22 -8.88 -16.22
CA ASN A 45 -3.68 -8.89 -17.61
C ASN A 45 -3.09 -7.72 -18.40
N HIS A 46 -2.01 -7.99 -19.15
CA HIS A 46 -1.30 -7.00 -19.94
C HIS A 46 -2.13 -6.40 -21.09
N GLU A 47 -3.03 -7.17 -21.69
CA GLU A 47 -3.86 -6.71 -22.80
C GLU A 47 -4.89 -5.69 -22.32
N MET A 48 -5.60 -6.03 -21.24
CA MET A 48 -6.57 -5.15 -20.60
C MET A 48 -5.89 -3.89 -20.04
N ARG A 49 -4.70 -4.03 -19.44
CA ARG A 49 -3.88 -2.90 -19.00
C ARG A 49 -3.55 -1.97 -20.17
N LYS A 50 -3.17 -2.53 -21.33
CA LYS A 50 -2.81 -1.73 -22.52
C LYS A 50 -3.99 -0.96 -23.08
N ALA A 51 -5.18 -1.57 -23.09
CA ALA A 51 -6.42 -0.90 -23.51
C ALA A 51 -6.88 0.17 -22.51
N ASN A 52 -6.67 -0.04 -21.21
CA ASN A 52 -7.21 0.81 -20.13
C ASN A 52 -6.13 1.52 -19.30
N ARG A 53 -5.01 1.89 -19.92
CA ARG A 53 -3.83 2.46 -19.23
C ARG A 53 -4.16 3.66 -18.34
N ALA A 54 -5.13 4.48 -18.72
CA ALA A 54 -5.53 5.64 -17.94
C ALA A 54 -6.18 5.24 -16.60
N GLN A 55 -7.04 4.22 -16.61
CA GLN A 55 -7.71 3.74 -15.40
C GLN A 55 -6.71 3.08 -14.46
N CYS A 56 -5.87 2.16 -14.97
CA CYS A 56 -4.85 1.50 -14.15
C CYS A 56 -3.86 2.49 -13.52
N ARG A 57 -3.57 3.62 -14.19
CA ARG A 57 -2.77 4.69 -13.60
C ARG A 57 -3.49 5.37 -12.44
N LYS A 58 -4.76 5.74 -12.62
CA LYS A 58 -5.57 6.31 -11.54
C LYS A 58 -5.67 5.37 -10.35
N ASP A 59 -6.01 4.11 -10.58
CA ASP A 59 -6.14 3.12 -9.51
C ASP A 59 -4.82 2.95 -8.73
N ARG A 60 -3.69 2.98 -9.43
CA ARG A 60 -2.36 2.95 -8.80
C ARG A 60 -2.09 4.22 -8.00
N ASP A 61 -2.35 5.39 -8.57
CA ASP A 61 -2.06 6.67 -7.92
C ASP A 61 -2.94 6.82 -6.65
N GLU A 62 -4.21 6.42 -6.71
CA GLU A 62 -5.11 6.33 -5.55
C GLU A 62 -4.61 5.33 -4.49
N PHE A 63 -4.09 4.18 -4.92
CA PHE A 63 -3.52 3.18 -4.02
C PHE A 63 -2.24 3.69 -3.34
N GLU A 64 -1.35 4.34 -4.09
CA GLU A 64 -0.14 4.94 -3.55
C GLU A 64 -0.48 6.04 -2.54
N GLU A 65 -1.45 6.92 -2.86
CA GLU A 65 -1.92 7.98 -1.94
C GLU A 65 -2.46 7.40 -0.63
N LEU A 66 -3.29 6.35 -0.70
CA LEU A 66 -3.78 5.65 0.50
C LEU A 66 -2.64 5.01 1.30
N ALA A 67 -1.67 4.40 0.62
CA ALA A 67 -0.52 3.78 1.27
C ALA A 67 0.34 4.81 2.02
N TYR A 68 0.63 5.96 1.38
CA TYR A 68 1.34 7.07 2.01
C TYR A 68 0.55 7.69 3.17
N SER A 69 -0.76 7.87 3.04
CA SER A 69 -1.59 8.36 4.14
C SER A 69 -1.54 7.43 5.37
N ILE A 70 -1.55 6.10 5.15
CA ILE A 70 -1.39 5.12 6.23
C ILE A 70 0.02 5.22 6.83
N GLN A 71 1.04 5.39 6.00
CA GLN A 71 2.42 5.58 6.46
C GLN A 71 2.52 6.80 7.38
N ASP A 72 1.96 7.94 6.99
CA ASP A 72 1.96 9.16 7.78
C ASP A 72 1.21 9.00 9.11
N GLU A 73 0.06 8.32 9.10
CA GLU A 73 -0.65 7.98 10.34
C GLU A 73 0.21 7.15 11.30
N ILE A 74 0.97 6.19 10.77
CA ILE A 74 1.84 5.34 11.59
C ILE A 74 3.04 6.14 12.09
N ILE A 75 3.68 6.95 11.24
CA ILE A 75 4.79 7.83 11.65
C ILE A 75 4.31 8.75 12.77
N SER A 76 3.15 9.36 12.62
CA SER A 76 2.54 10.23 13.64
C SER A 76 2.29 9.47 14.95
N LYS A 77 1.68 8.28 14.89
CA LYS A 77 1.45 7.43 16.08
C LYS A 77 2.76 7.02 16.76
N VAL A 78 3.75 6.57 16.01
CA VAL A 78 5.06 6.15 16.53
C VAL A 78 5.83 7.32 17.11
N ALA A 79 5.72 8.52 16.53
CA ALA A 79 6.31 9.73 17.09
C ALA A 79 5.67 10.07 18.45
N THR A 80 4.33 10.08 18.53
CA THR A 80 3.62 10.36 19.80
C THR A 80 3.90 9.33 20.88
N ALA A 81 4.04 8.05 20.53
CA ALA A 81 4.31 6.98 21.49
C ALA A 81 5.74 6.98 22.06
N LYS A 82 6.67 7.77 21.49
CA LYS A 82 8.04 7.92 22.01
C LYS A 82 8.19 9.10 22.98
N GLU A 83 7.16 9.91 23.15
CA GLU A 83 7.18 11.12 23.99
C GLU A 83 6.49 10.92 25.36
N ASP A 84 5.92 9.74 25.61
CA ASP A 84 5.38 9.26 26.90
C ASP A 84 6.31 8.21 27.53
#